data_AF-A0A6A7MB37-F1
#
_entry.id   AF-A0A6A7MB37-F1
#
_cell.length_a   1.000
_cell.length_b   1.000
_cell.length_c   1.000
_cell.angle_alpha   90.00
_cell.angle_beta   90.00
_cell.angle_gamma   90.00
#
_symmetry.space_group_name_H-M   'P 1'
#
loop_
_entity.id
_entity.type
_entity.pdbx_description
1 polymer ?
#
loop_
_entity_poly.entity_id
_entity_poly.type
_entity_poly.pdbx_seq_one_letter_code
_entity_poly.pdbx_strand_id
1 'polypeptide(L)'
;MKTLPTGPNPLAALADRCLAEAPSRALDVEIYCALHGIEDGNDLGSPALAEARAKGDVLIVEPGLQGWVEVPPFTGELKYAKSLLPDGLCTISSEPRIVCAAALHALAITDAPPLPYLSLRSEQWG
;
A
#
# COMPACT_ATOMS: atom_id res chain seq x y z
N MET A 1 -5.55 -17.72 21.50
CA MET A 1 -5.73 -16.25 21.54
C MET A 1 -4.47 -15.64 20.96
N LYS A 2 -4.50 -15.09 19.74
CA LYS A 2 -3.36 -14.34 19.19
C LYS A 2 -3.35 -12.99 19.90
N THR A 3 -2.29 -12.71 20.64
CA THR A 3 -2.01 -11.40 21.23
C THR A 3 -1.89 -10.38 20.10
N LEU A 4 -2.75 -9.36 20.10
CA LEU A 4 -2.63 -8.21 19.22
C LEU A 4 -1.29 -7.49 19.52
N PRO A 5 -0.47 -7.18 18.51
CA PRO A 5 0.77 -6.46 18.74
C PRO A 5 0.46 -5.05 19.24
N THR A 6 1.01 -4.67 20.40
CA THR A 6 0.85 -3.38 21.07
C THR A 6 1.68 -2.24 20.44
N GLY A 7 2.00 -2.36 19.15
CA GLY A 7 2.65 -1.30 18.35
C GLY A 7 1.60 -0.43 17.63
N PRO A 8 1.97 0.75 17.11
CA PRO A 8 1.09 1.51 16.23
C PRO A 8 0.68 0.63 15.04
N ASN A 9 -0.62 0.60 14.72
CA ASN A 9 -1.12 -0.14 13.57
C ASN A 9 -0.41 0.41 12.31
N PRO A 10 0.32 -0.42 11.54
CA PRO A 10 1.13 0.05 10.42
C PRO A 10 0.29 0.78 9.36
N LEU A 11 -0.97 0.38 9.16
CA LEU A 11 -1.89 1.05 8.25
C LEU A 11 -2.29 2.44 8.77
N ALA A 12 -2.48 2.61 10.08
CA ALA A 12 -2.75 3.92 10.67
C ALA A 12 -1.55 4.87 10.55
N ALA A 13 -0.33 4.36 10.77
CA ALA A 13 0.88 5.15 10.56
C ALA A 13 1.05 5.60 9.10
N LEU A 14 0.72 4.72 8.13
CA LEU A 14 0.72 5.08 6.71
C LEU A 14 -0.39 6.09 6.36
N ALA A 15 -1.57 5.98 6.98
CA ALA A 15 -2.63 6.96 6.82
C ALA A 15 -2.20 8.36 7.26
N ASP A 16 -1.54 8.47 8.42
CA ASP A 16 -1.00 9.75 8.92
C ASP A 16 0.04 10.32 7.96
N ARG A 17 0.91 9.48 7.40
CA ARG A 17 1.89 9.89 6.38
C ARG A 17 1.24 10.34 5.08
N CYS A 18 0.16 9.71 4.62
CA CYS A 18 -0.60 10.21 3.47
C CYS A 18 -1.10 11.65 3.69
N LEU A 19 -1.47 12.02 4.92
CA LEU A 19 -1.93 13.38 5.24
C LEU A 19 -0.77 14.39 5.37
N ALA A 20 0.40 13.94 5.83
CA ALA A 20 1.55 14.80 6.13
C ALA A 20 2.53 15.00 4.95
N GLU A 21 2.69 13.97 4.12
CA GLU A 21 3.71 13.93 3.06
C GLU A 21 3.14 14.36 1.70
N ALA A 22 4.02 14.80 0.80
CA ALA A 22 3.68 14.98 -0.60
C ALA A 22 3.46 13.60 -1.27
N PRO A 23 2.69 13.54 -2.38
CA PRO A 23 2.58 12.31 -3.16
C PRO A 23 3.95 11.75 -3.52
N SER A 24 4.18 10.46 -3.31
CA SER A 24 5.44 9.83 -3.68
C SER A 24 5.26 8.34 -3.98
N ARG A 25 6.03 7.88 -4.98
CA ARG A 25 6.06 6.49 -5.41
C ARG A 25 6.60 5.55 -4.33
N ALA A 26 7.51 6.04 -3.50
CA ALA A 26 8.02 5.30 -2.36
C ALA A 26 6.91 5.03 -1.33
N LEU A 27 6.07 6.03 -1.02
CA LEU A 27 4.93 5.85 -0.13
C LEU A 27 3.88 4.90 -0.75
N ASP A 28 3.67 4.95 -2.07
CA ASP A 28 2.79 3.98 -2.74
C ASP A 28 3.26 2.54 -2.54
N VAL A 29 4.58 2.28 -2.64
CA VAL A 29 5.18 0.97 -2.39
C VAL A 29 4.94 0.51 -0.96
N GLU A 30 5.14 1.39 0.03
CA GLU A 30 4.91 1.05 1.43
C GLU A 30 3.44 0.70 1.70
N ILE A 31 2.51 1.46 1.09
CA ILE A 31 1.07 1.17 1.16
C ILE A 31 0.78 -0.20 0.55
N TYR A 32 1.32 -0.49 -0.63
CA TYR A 32 1.13 -1.77 -1.31
C TYR A 32 1.57 -2.96 -0.46
N CYS A 33 2.81 -2.90 0.05
CA CYS A 33 3.37 -3.95 0.89
C CYS A 33 2.53 -4.16 2.15
N ALA A 34 2.12 -3.08 2.83
CA ALA A 34 1.30 -3.16 4.02
C ALA A 34 -0.09 -3.77 3.76
N LEU A 35 -0.74 -3.41 2.65
CA LEU A 35 -2.05 -3.93 2.27
C LEU A 35 -2.02 -5.42 1.93
N HIS A 36 -0.95 -5.87 1.29
CA HIS A 36 -0.80 -7.27 0.88
C HIS A 36 -0.09 -8.14 1.93
N GLY A 37 0.43 -7.53 2.99
CA GLY A 37 1.20 -8.24 4.02
C GLY A 37 2.52 -8.78 3.50
N ILE A 38 3.09 -8.13 2.48
CA ILE A 38 4.31 -8.55 1.78
C ILE A 38 5.51 -7.82 2.36
N GLU A 39 6.62 -8.54 2.52
CA GLU A 39 7.90 -7.94 2.87
C GLU A 39 8.51 -7.20 1.66
N ASP A 40 8.82 -5.93 1.85
CA ASP A 40 9.49 -5.12 0.84
C ASP A 40 10.97 -5.52 0.75
N GLY A 41 11.32 -6.25 -0.32
CA GLY A 41 12.68 -6.72 -0.58
C GLY A 41 13.65 -5.64 -1.08
N ASN A 42 13.23 -4.39 -1.24
CA ASN A 42 14.11 -3.29 -1.60
C ASN A 42 14.92 -2.82 -0.38
N ASP A 43 16.00 -3.53 -0.05
CA ASP A 43 16.94 -3.05 0.97
C ASP A 43 17.51 -1.67 0.58
N LEU A 44 17.30 -0.67 1.44
CA LEU A 44 17.80 0.70 1.25
C LEU A 44 19.34 0.80 1.29
N GLY A 45 20.03 -0.27 1.71
CA GLY A 45 21.49 -0.38 1.62
C GLY A 45 22.03 -0.42 0.18
N SER A 46 21.17 -0.74 -0.81
CA SER A 46 21.53 -0.73 -2.23
C SER A 46 20.96 0.50 -2.93
N PRO A 47 21.81 1.37 -3.52
CA PRO A 47 21.33 2.55 -4.27
C PRO A 47 20.35 2.20 -5.39
N ALA A 48 20.54 1.08 -6.07
CA ALA A 48 19.66 0.64 -7.15
C ALA A 48 18.26 0.24 -6.63
N LEU A 49 18.18 -0.41 -5.46
CA LEU A 49 16.90 -0.79 -4.85
C LEU A 49 16.17 0.43 -4.27
N ALA A 50 16.92 1.37 -3.70
CA ALA A 50 16.37 2.65 -3.28
C ALA A 50 15.78 3.44 -4.46
N GLU A 51 16.48 3.45 -5.60
CA GLU A 51 15.98 4.08 -6.83
C GLU A 51 14.75 3.37 -7.39
N ALA A 52 14.71 2.03 -7.36
CA ALA A 52 13.53 1.26 -7.76
C ALA A 52 12.30 1.62 -6.91
N ARG A 53 12.45 1.67 -5.57
CA ARG A 53 11.37 2.12 -4.68
C ARG A 53 10.92 3.55 -5.01
N ALA A 54 11.85 4.46 -5.30
CA ALA A 54 11.54 5.84 -5.67
C ALA A 54 10.80 5.97 -7.02
N LYS A 55 10.87 4.96 -7.89
CA LYS A 55 10.09 4.85 -9.14
C LYS A 55 8.74 4.15 -8.92
N GLY A 56 8.59 3.47 -7.79
CA GLY A 56 7.38 2.74 -7.40
C GLY A 56 7.45 1.26 -7.78
N ASP A 57 8.65 0.73 -7.93
CA ASP A 57 8.89 -0.69 -8.14
C ASP A 57 9.23 -1.35 -6.81
N VAL A 58 8.65 -2.52 -6.55
CA VAL A 58 8.98 -3.34 -5.38
C VAL A 58 9.44 -4.73 -5.79
N LEU A 59 10.55 -5.18 -5.18
CA LEU A 59 10.99 -6.56 -5.26
C LEU A 59 10.30 -7.37 -4.16
N ILE A 60 9.47 -8.32 -4.56
CA ILE A 60 8.86 -9.29 -3.64
C ILE A 60 9.82 -10.46 -3.50
N VAL A 61 10.14 -10.82 -2.25
CA VAL A 61 11.00 -11.96 -1.92
C VAL A 61 10.31 -12.83 -0.88
N GLU A 62 9.35 -13.64 -1.33
CA GLU A 62 8.63 -14.58 -0.48
C GLU A 62 8.86 -16.04 -0.92
N PRO A 63 8.76 -17.03 -0.01
CA PRO A 63 8.85 -18.44 -0.38
C PRO A 63 7.83 -18.81 -1.47
N GLY A 64 8.31 -19.11 -2.68
CA GLY A 64 7.47 -19.47 -3.82
C GLY A 64 6.98 -18.29 -4.68
N LEU A 65 7.33 -17.04 -4.32
CA LEU A 65 7.02 -15.85 -5.09
C LEU A 65 8.21 -14.87 -5.07
N GLN A 66 8.89 -14.77 -6.21
CA GLN A 66 9.98 -13.80 -6.39
C GLN A 66 9.76 -13.03 -7.69
N GLY A 67 9.73 -11.70 -7.60
CA GLY A 67 9.53 -10.86 -8.78
C GLY A 67 9.40 -9.38 -8.49
N TRP A 68 9.52 -8.59 -9.56
CA TRP A 68 9.30 -7.16 -9.53
C TRP A 68 7.84 -6.83 -9.81
N VAL A 69 7.35 -5.82 -9.11
CA VAL A 69 5.98 -5.28 -9.27
C VAL A 69 6.05 -3.78 -9.37
N GLU A 70 5.44 -3.24 -10.43
CA GLU A 70 5.14 -1.82 -10.51
C GLU A 70 3.88 -1.54 -9.70
N VAL A 71 4.01 -0.73 -8.65
CA VAL A 71 2.95 -0.44 -7.70
C VAL A 71 2.01 0.65 -8.26
N PRO A 72 0.69 0.54 -8.15
CA PRO A 72 -0.20 1.61 -8.59
C PRO A 72 0.09 2.95 -7.88
N PRO A 73 0.01 4.11 -8.56
CA PRO A 73 0.27 5.42 -7.95
C PRO A 73 -0.87 5.92 -7.07
N PHE A 74 -1.09 5.25 -5.93
CA PHE A 74 -2.17 5.54 -4.98
C PHE A 74 -2.21 7.00 -4.53
N THR A 75 -1.07 7.55 -4.12
CA THR A 75 -0.98 8.91 -3.58
C THR A 75 -1.00 9.99 -4.67
N GLY A 76 -0.75 9.61 -5.93
CA GLY A 76 -0.73 10.53 -7.07
C GLY A 76 -2.00 10.54 -7.93
N GLU A 77 -2.76 9.44 -7.95
CA GLU A 77 -3.89 9.26 -8.86
C GLU A 77 -5.15 8.77 -8.15
N LEU A 78 -6.24 9.56 -8.27
CA LEU A 78 -7.48 9.32 -7.54
C LEU A 78 -8.13 7.97 -7.86
N LYS A 79 -7.98 7.46 -9.09
CA LYS A 79 -8.58 6.18 -9.51
C LYS A 79 -7.99 5.01 -8.71
N TYR A 80 -6.68 5.03 -8.45
CA TYR A 80 -6.02 4.01 -7.65
C TYR A 80 -6.24 4.24 -6.15
N ALA A 81 -6.26 5.49 -5.68
CA ALA A 81 -6.62 5.77 -4.29
C ALA A 81 -8.01 5.20 -3.94
N LYS A 82 -8.98 5.35 -4.84
CA LYS A 82 -10.34 4.83 -4.65
C LYS A 82 -10.41 3.30 -4.64
N SER A 83 -9.52 2.59 -5.34
CA SER A 83 -9.49 1.13 -5.29
C SER A 83 -9.01 0.58 -3.95
N LEU A 84 -8.48 1.43 -3.05
CA LEU A 84 -8.14 1.06 -1.69
C LEU A 84 -9.33 1.11 -0.73
N LEU A 85 -10.43 1.77 -1.11
CA LEU A 85 -11.59 1.92 -0.22
C LEU A 85 -12.25 0.56 -0.01
N PRO A 86 -12.46 0.14 1.25
CA PRO A 86 -13.27 -1.04 1.54
C PRO A 86 -14.67 -0.94 0.94
N ASP A 87 -15.28 -2.08 0.63
CA ASP A 87 -16.64 -2.14 0.11
C ASP A 87 -17.62 -1.37 1.03
N GLY A 88 -18.44 -0.52 0.40
CA GLY A 88 -19.40 0.33 1.11
C GLY A 88 -18.83 1.60 1.72
N LEU A 89 -17.50 1.83 1.68
CA LEU A 89 -16.90 3.11 2.06
C LEU A 89 -16.82 4.05 0.86
N CYS A 90 -17.26 5.29 1.04
CA CYS A 90 -17.12 6.35 0.05
C CYS A 90 -16.48 7.60 0.67
N THR A 91 -15.68 8.30 -0.13
CA THR A 91 -15.08 9.58 0.26
C THR A 91 -15.66 10.71 -0.59
N ILE A 92 -15.93 11.86 0.02
CA ILE A 92 -16.30 13.08 -0.72
C ILE A 92 -15.08 13.83 -1.29
N SER A 93 -13.89 13.53 -0.78
CA SER A 93 -12.64 14.12 -1.26
C SER A 93 -12.27 13.59 -2.65
N SER A 94 -11.75 14.48 -3.49
CA SER A 94 -11.11 14.16 -4.76
C SER A 94 -9.57 14.19 -4.69
N GLU A 95 -8.99 14.49 -3.52
CA GLU A 95 -7.55 14.49 -3.30
C GLU A 95 -7.08 13.06 -2.99
N PRO A 96 -6.21 12.44 -3.83
CA PRO A 96 -5.84 11.03 -3.70
C PRO A 96 -5.28 10.67 -2.32
N ARG A 97 -4.42 11.52 -1.77
CA ARG A 97 -3.83 11.32 -0.43
C ARG A 97 -4.85 11.26 0.70
N ILE A 98 -5.89 12.11 0.66
CA ILE A 98 -6.96 12.09 1.66
C ILE A 98 -7.79 10.80 1.51
N VAL A 99 -8.01 10.34 0.28
CA VAL A 99 -8.70 9.08 0.01
C VAL A 99 -7.88 7.88 0.52
N CYS A 100 -6.57 7.85 0.26
CA CYS A 100 -5.67 6.82 0.82
C CYS A 100 -5.71 6.80 2.34
N ALA A 101 -5.60 7.96 2.99
CA ALA A 101 -5.66 8.04 4.45
C ALA A 101 -6.98 7.50 5.01
N ALA A 102 -8.11 7.86 4.38
CA ALA A 102 -9.43 7.35 4.78
C ALA A 102 -9.55 5.84 4.61
N ALA A 103 -9.09 5.30 3.48
CA ALA A 103 -9.06 3.86 3.21
C ALA A 103 -8.22 3.10 4.25
N LEU A 104 -6.98 3.56 4.48
CA LEU A 104 -6.03 2.95 5.41
C LEU A 104 -6.51 3.00 6.86
N HIS A 105 -7.11 4.11 7.30
CA HIS A 105 -7.74 4.18 8.62
C HIS A 105 -8.92 3.21 8.76
N ALA A 106 -9.78 3.09 7.74
CA ALA A 106 -10.90 2.15 7.78
C ALA A 106 -10.41 0.70 7.87
N LEU A 107 -9.39 0.33 7.09
CA LEU A 107 -8.76 -0.99 7.15
C LEU A 107 -8.10 -1.25 8.51
N ALA A 108 -7.44 -0.25 9.08
CA ALA A 108 -6.83 -0.33 10.41
C ALA A 108 -7.86 -0.57 11.52
N ILE A 109 -9.04 0.06 11.43
CA ILE A 109 -10.14 -0.09 12.41
C ILE A 109 -10.81 -1.46 12.30
N THR A 110 -10.97 -1.95 11.08
CA THR A 110 -11.70 -3.19 10.81
C THR A 110 -10.85 -4.45 11.01
N ASP A 111 -9.54 -4.29 11.22
CA ASP A 111 -8.57 -5.40 11.29
C ASP A 111 -8.72 -6.34 10.08
N ALA A 112 -8.99 -5.75 8.90
CA ALA A 112 -9.22 -6.49 7.69
C ALA A 112 -7.99 -7.35 7.34
N PRO A 113 -8.16 -8.60 6.91
CA PRO A 113 -7.03 -9.42 6.51
C PRO A 113 -6.31 -8.80 5.31
N PRO A 114 -4.99 -9.01 5.16
CA PRO A 114 -4.26 -8.55 3.99
C PRO A 114 -4.92 -9.02 2.69
N LEU A 115 -4.95 -8.15 1.69
CA LEU A 115 -5.54 -8.46 0.40
C LEU A 115 -4.67 -9.48 -0.33
N PRO A 116 -5.23 -10.56 -0.90
CA PRO A 116 -4.45 -11.54 -1.64
C PRO A 116 -3.79 -10.90 -2.86
N TYR A 117 -2.46 -11.01 -2.96
CA TYR A 117 -1.67 -10.51 -4.09
C TYR A 117 -2.14 -11.06 -5.45
N LEU A 118 -2.68 -12.29 -5.49
CA LEU A 118 -3.14 -12.95 -6.71
C LEU A 118 -4.39 -12.32 -7.35
N SER A 119 -5.14 -11.50 -6.61
CA SER A 119 -6.38 -10.89 -7.12
C SER A 119 -6.14 -9.77 -8.13
N LEU A 120 -4.96 -9.15 -8.15
CA LEU A 120 -4.61 -8.05 -9.06
C LEU A 120 -4.12 -8.52 -10.44
N ARG A 121 -3.81 -9.81 -10.62
CA ARG A 121 -3.40 -10.35 -11.94
C ARG A 121 -4.59 -10.52 -12.90
N SER A 122 -5.81 -10.58 -12.38
CA SER A 122 -7.04 -10.75 -13.15
C SER A 122 -7.54 -9.48 -13.83
N GLU A 123 -7.08 -8.29 -13.43
CA GLU A 123 -7.61 -7.01 -13.93
C GLU A 123 -6.67 -6.26 -14.88
N GLN A 124 -5.47 -6.79 -15.17
CA GLN A 124 -4.53 -6.17 -16.11
C GLN A 124 -4.73 -6.59 -17.59
N TRP A 125 -5.74 -7.42 -17.90
CA TRP A 125 -6.05 -7.87 -19.27
C TRP A 125 -7.57 -7.90 -19.55
N GLY A 126 -8.24 -6.77 -19.30
CA GLY A 126 -9.64 -6.53 -19.71
C GLY A 126 -9.76 -5.27 -20.55
#